data_AF-A0A1R1ILS4-F1
#
_entry.id   AF-A0A1R1ILS4-F1
#
_cell.length_a   1.000
_cell.length_b   1.000
_cell.length_c   1.000
_cell.angle_alpha   90.00
_cell.angle_beta   90.00
_cell.angle_gamma   90.00
#
_symmetry.space_group_name_H-M   'P 1'
#
loop_
_entity.id
_entity.type
_entity.pdbx_description
1 polymer ?
#
loop_
_entity_poly.entity_id
_entity_poly.type
_entity_poly.pdbx_seq_one_letter_code
_entity_poly.pdbx_strand_id
1 'polypeptide(L)' 'MLKRLFVDHPASVGESYTEHMGVAASFGAAMFVGSLACFVHAVFPGLCVKTGSGVITDLHRRMVTHRVDPARLPTPEQE' A
#
# COMPACT_ATOMS: atom_id res chain seq x y z
N MET A 1 23.35 0.89 -11.56
CA MET A 1 21.96 0.37 -11.56
C MET A 1 21.32 0.42 -10.17
N LEU A 2 21.93 -0.13 -9.11
CA LEU A 2 21.35 -0.06 -7.76
C LEU A 2 21.08 1.37 -7.26
N LYS A 3 22.00 2.32 -7.46
CA LYS A 3 21.78 3.73 -7.08
C LYS A 3 20.52 4.34 -7.72
N ARG A 4 20.26 4.02 -8.99
CA ARG A 4 19.06 4.47 -9.70
C ARG A 4 17.75 3.89 -9.15
N LEU A 5 17.76 2.60 -8.80
CA LEU A 5 16.57 1.89 -8.30
C LEU A 5 16.26 2.22 -6.83
N PHE A 6 17.29 2.39 -6.01
CA PHE A 6 17.15 2.54 -4.57
C PHE A 6 17.34 3.98 -4.07
N VAL A 7 17.89 4.89 -4.89
CA VAL A 7 18.11 6.30 -4.51
C VAL A 7 17.37 7.25 -5.44
N ASP A 8 17.47 7.07 -6.75
CA ASP A 8 16.83 8.01 -7.70
C ASP A 8 15.31 7.81 -7.79
N HIS A 9 14.79 6.60 -7.57
CA HIS A 9 13.33 6.36 -7.59
C HIS A 9 12.60 6.95 -6.37
N PRO A 10 13.01 6.71 -5.11
CA PRO A 10 12.43 7.41 -3.95
C PRO A 10 12.56 8.93 -4.07
N ALA A 11 13.72 9.42 -4.52
CA ALA A 11 13.94 10.85 -4.72
C ALA A 11 13.01 11.46 -5.79
N SER A 12 12.62 10.69 -6.82
CA SER A 12 11.67 11.14 -7.85
C SER A 12 10.23 11.32 -7.35
N VAL A 13 9.90 10.74 -6.20
CA VAL A 13 8.60 10.89 -5.52
C VAL A 13 8.70 11.70 -4.22
N GLY A 14 9.88 12.26 -3.92
CA GLY A 14 10.09 13.12 -2.75
C GLY A 14 10.21 12.38 -1.42
N GLU A 15 10.38 11.06 -1.42
CA GLU A 15 10.48 10.24 -0.19
C GLU A 15 11.93 9.81 0.07
N SER A 16 12.32 9.70 1.35
CA SER A 16 13.57 9.00 1.68
C SER A 16 13.41 7.50 1.35
N TYR A 17 14.53 6.85 1.01
CA TYR A 17 14.51 5.42 0.68
C TYR A 17 13.87 4.57 1.79
N THR A 18 14.13 4.90 3.06
CA THR A 18 13.57 4.18 4.22
C THR A 18 12.06 4.36 4.37
N GLU A 19 11.53 5.55 4.04
CA GLU A 19 10.09 5.80 4.04
C GLU A 19 9.42 5.01 2.91
N HIS A 20 9.94 5.13 1.69
CA HIS A 20 9.41 4.44 0.52
C HIS A 20 9.44 2.92 0.71
N MET A 21 10.57 2.38 1.19
CA MET A 21 10.73 0.97 1.48
C MET A 21 9.76 0.51 2.58
N GLY A 22 9.60 1.28 3.66
CA GLY A 22 8.68 0.95 4.76
C GLY A 22 7.23 0.88 4.29
N VAL A 23 6.78 1.86 3.51
CA VAL A 23 5.43 1.86 2.93
C VAL A 23 5.25 0.67 1.99
N ALA A 24 6.14 0.48 1.02
CA ALA A 24 6.06 -0.63 0.08
C ALA A 24 6.07 -2.01 0.78
N ALA A 25 6.96 -2.20 1.75
CA ALA A 25 7.06 -3.42 2.53
C ALA A 25 5.78 -3.68 3.35
N SER A 26 5.16 -2.64 3.93
CA SER A 26 3.93 -2.79 4.70
C SER A 26 2.75 -3.27 3.85
N PHE A 27 2.61 -2.74 2.62
CA PHE A 27 1.59 -3.18 1.66
C PHE A 27 1.87 -4.61 1.19
N GLY A 28 3.13 -4.91 0.82
CA GLY A 28 3.53 -6.24 0.38
C GLY A 28 3.32 -7.32 1.43
N ALA A 29 3.69 -7.05 2.69
CA ALA A 29 3.48 -7.98 3.80
C ALA A 29 1.99 -8.29 4.02
N ALA A 30 1.13 -7.27 4.00
CA ALA A 30 -0.31 -7.46 4.13
C ALA A 30 -0.88 -8.28 2.96
N MET A 31 -0.49 -7.97 1.71
CA MET A 31 -0.90 -8.76 0.54
C MET A 31 -0.47 -10.24 0.64
N PHE A 32 0.75 -10.49 1.12
CA PHE A 32 1.26 -11.84 1.33
C PHE A 32 0.45 -12.62 2.36
N VAL A 33 0.12 -11.99 3.50
CA VAL A 33 -0.75 -12.60 4.52
C VAL A 33 -2.15 -12.87 3.98
N GLY A 34 -2.73 -11.91 3.25
CA GLY A 34 -4.04 -12.09 2.61
C GLY A 34 -4.06 -13.26 1.63
N SER A 35 -3.00 -13.39 0.82
CA SER A 35 -2.81 -14.52 -0.11
C SER A 35 -2.73 -15.86 0.62
N LEU A 36 -1.89 -15.95 1.66
CA LEU A 36 -1.77 -17.17 2.47
C LEU A 36 -3.11 -17.55 3.11
N ALA A 37 -3.86 -16.57 3.61
CA ALA A 37 -5.18 -16.79 4.18
C ALA A 37 -6.18 -17.34 3.15
N CYS A 38 -6.14 -16.86 1.91
CA CYS A 38 -6.96 -17.40 0.82
C CYS A 38 -6.58 -18.85 0.49
N PHE A 39 -5.28 -19.19 0.47
CA PHE A 39 -4.86 -20.58 0.25
C PHE A 39 -5.29 -21.50 1.39
N VAL A 40 -5.14 -21.07 2.65
CA VAL A 40 -5.64 -21.83 3.81
C VAL A 40 -7.15 -22.04 3.70
N HIS A 41 -7.91 -21.01 3.33
CA HIS A 41 -9.36 -21.12 3.14
C HIS A 41 -9.73 -22.09 2.01
N ALA A 42 -8.98 -22.10 0.90
CA ALA A 42 -9.21 -23.01 -0.22
C ALA A 42 -9.02 -24.48 0.18
N VAL A 43 -8.08 -24.78 1.08
CA VAL A 43 -7.87 -26.13 1.62
C VAL A 43 -8.87 -26.45 2.74
N PHE A 44 -9.17 -25.46 3.59
CA PHE A 44 -10.05 -25.59 4.75
C PHE A 44 -11.15 -24.52 4.71
N PRO A 45 -12.32 -24.81 4.08
CA PRO A 45 -13.38 -23.82 3.82
C PRO A 45 -13.97 -23.12 5.06
N GLY A 46 -13.67 -23.61 6.27
CA GLY A 46 -14.08 -22.98 7.54
C GLY A 46 -13.06 -22.00 8.15
N LEU A 47 -11.82 -21.99 7.67
CA LEU A 47 -10.75 -21.12 8.19
C LEU A 47 -10.60 -19.88 7.30
N CYS A 48 -10.17 -18.76 7.87
CA CYS A 48 -9.82 -17.53 7.14
C CYS A 48 -10.93 -16.93 6.25
N VAL A 49 -12.20 -17.25 6.51
CA VAL A 49 -13.39 -16.95 5.67
C VAL A 49 -13.48 -15.50 5.20
N LYS A 50 -13.08 -14.53 6.03
CA LYS A 50 -13.12 -13.10 5.72
C LYS A 50 -11.74 -12.43 5.73
N THR A 51 -10.67 -13.19 5.96
CA THR A 51 -9.34 -12.63 6.15
C THR A 51 -8.80 -12.01 4.86
N GLY A 52 -8.90 -12.72 3.72
CA GLY A 52 -8.41 -12.21 2.44
C GLY A 52 -9.14 -10.94 1.98
N SER A 53 -10.48 -10.95 2.03
CA SER A 53 -11.29 -9.77 1.66
C SER A 53 -11.11 -8.60 2.64
N GLY A 54 -10.94 -8.88 3.93
CA GLY A 54 -10.61 -7.87 4.94
C GLY A 54 -9.27 -7.18 4.65
N VAL A 55 -8.23 -7.95 4.32
CA VAL A 55 -6.92 -7.42 3.93
C VAL A 55 -7.03 -6.52 2.70
N ILE A 56 -7.74 -6.94 1.65
CA ILE A 56 -7.93 -6.13 0.44
C ILE A 56 -8.67 -4.82 0.77
N THR A 57 -9.70 -4.89 1.61
CA THR A 57 -10.49 -3.71 2.02
C THR A 57 -9.64 -2.71 2.78
N ASP A 58 -8.79 -3.19 3.69
CA ASP A 58 -7.87 -2.35 4.45
C ASP A 58 -6.79 -1.72 3.55
N LEU A 59 -6.17 -2.51 2.67
CA LEU A 59 -5.21 -2.01 1.68
C LEU A 59 -5.84 -0.96 0.76
N HIS A 60 -7.07 -1.19 0.30
CA HIS A 60 -7.80 -0.22 -0.51
C HIS A 60 -8.07 1.07 0.26
N ARG A 61 -8.49 0.98 1.54
CA ARG A 61 -8.66 2.14 2.41
C ARG A 61 -7.38 2.94 2.51
N ARG A 62 -6.25 2.31 2.85
CA ARG A 62 -4.93 2.95 2.95
C ARG A 62 -4.53 3.61 1.64
N MET A 63 -4.78 2.94 0.51
CA MET A 63 -4.47 3.49 -0.80
C MET A 63 -5.29 4.74 -1.11
N VAL A 64 -6.58 4.77 -0.77
CA VAL A 64 -7.45 5.92 -1.02
C VAL A 64 -7.18 7.08 -0.06
N THR A 65 -6.94 6.81 1.23
CA THR A 65 -6.67 7.86 2.22
C THR A 65 -5.34 8.57 1.97
N HIS A 66 -4.34 7.89 1.39
CA HIS A 66 -3.04 8.48 1.06
C HIS A 66 -2.96 9.05 -0.38
N ARG A 67 -4.04 8.97 -1.18
CA ARG A 67 -4.09 9.52 -2.55
C ARG A 67 -4.40 11.02 -2.62
N VAL A 68 -5.03 11.57 -1.58
CA VAL A 68 -5.38 12.99 -1.53
C VAL A 68 -4.18 13.73 -0.98
N ASP A 69 -3.36 14.29 -1.87
CA ASP A 69 -2.36 15.27 -1.49
C ASP A 69 -3.06 16.61 -1.21
N PRO A 70 -3.19 17.05 0.06
CA PRO A 70 -3.80 18.34 0.37
C PRO A 70 -3.01 19.51 -0.23
N ALA A 71 -1.73 19.33 -0.60
CA ALA A 71 -0.94 20.35 -1.30
C ALA A 71 -1.31 20.51 -2.79
N ARG A 72 -2.14 19.60 -3.34
CA ARG A 72 -2.64 19.65 -4.73
C ARG A 72 -4.10 20.09 -4.82
N LEU A 73 -4.71 20.49 -3.70
CA LEU A 73 -6.01 21.14 -3.73
C LEU A 73 -5.85 22.50 -4.43
N PRO A 74 -6.67 22.82 -5.46
CA PRO A 74 -6.67 24.15 -6.03
C PRO A 74 -6.98 25.14 -4.90
N THR A 75 -6.12 26.14 -4.74
CA THR A 75 -6.38 27.26 -3.84
C THR A 75 -7.73 27.86 -4.25
N PRO A 76 -8.66 28.16 -3.31
CA PRO A 76 -9.87 28.86 -3.68
C PRO A 76 -9.44 30.17 -4.35
N GLU A 77 -9.69 30.28 -5.66
CA GLU A 77 -9.49 31.53 -6.38
C GLU A 77 -10.32 32.57 -5.64
N GLN A 78 -9.64 33.56 -5.07
CA GLN A 78 -10.29 34.67 -4.39
C GLN A 78 -10.89 35.57 -5.48
N GLU A 79 -12.20 35.47 -5.67
CA GLU A 79 -13.01 36.49 -6.36
C GLU A 79 -13.01 37.82 -5.59
#